data_AF-M0JJG2-F1
#
_entry.id   AF-M0JJG2-F1
#
_cell.length_a   1.000
_cell.length_b   1.000
_cell.length_c   1.000
_cell.angle_alpha   90.00
_cell.angle_beta   90.00
_cell.angle_gamma   90.00
#
_symmetry.space_group_name_H-M   'P 1'
#
loop_
_entity.id
_entity.type
_entity.pdbx_description
1 polymer ?
#
loop_
_entity_poly.entity_id
_entity_poly.type
_entity_poly.pdbx_seq_one_letter_code
_entity_poly.pdbx_strand_id
1 'polypeptide(L)' 'MRAAQATEQKQSDLVDQTVSTRQAPADYDGDSINDSADTCPTRPETKNGFQDADGCPDVVETTGAS' A
#
# COMPACT_ATOMS: atom_id res chain seq x y z
N MET A 1 -38.29 17.78 -12.48
CA MET A 1 -37.48 17.05 -13.48
C MET A 1 -36.22 17.87 -13.75
N ARG A 2 -35.15 17.58 -13.00
CA ARG A 2 -33.83 18.22 -13.05
C ARG A 2 -32.83 17.06 -12.93
N ALA A 3 -31.73 16.95 -13.66
CA ALA A 3 -31.18 17.61 -14.83
C ALA A 3 -30.24 16.57 -15.46
N ALA A 4 -30.10 16.59 -16.79
CA ALA A 4 -29.19 15.70 -17.50
C ALA A 4 -27.72 16.14 -17.30
N GLN A 5 -26.88 15.16 -16.96
CA GLN A 5 -25.49 14.96 -17.40
C GLN A 5 -24.48 16.11 -17.22
N ALA A 6 -23.57 15.93 -16.25
CA ALA A 6 -22.23 16.52 -16.25
C ALA A 6 -21.22 15.58 -15.54
N THR A 7 -20.43 14.88 -16.36
CA THR A 7 -18.98 14.61 -16.19
C THR A 7 -18.48 13.71 -15.04
N GLU A 8 -18.68 12.40 -15.18
CA GLU A 8 -17.66 11.34 -15.38
C GLU A 8 -16.15 11.45 -14.99
N GLN A 9 -15.60 12.45 -14.26
CA GLN A 9 -14.12 12.53 -14.11
C GLN A 9 -13.55 12.92 -12.73
N LYS A 10 -14.23 12.66 -11.61
CA LYS A 10 -13.60 12.89 -10.29
C LYS A 10 -14.08 11.91 -9.22
N GLN A 11 -14.26 10.65 -9.60
CA GLN A 11 -14.57 9.59 -8.64
C GLN A 11 -13.95 8.24 -9.05
N SER A 12 -12.85 8.28 -9.79
CA SER A 12 -11.94 7.16 -10.02
C SER A 12 -10.75 7.23 -9.06
N ASP A 13 -10.22 8.41 -8.75
CA ASP A 13 -8.96 8.54 -7.99
C ASP A 13 -9.10 8.37 -6.46
N LEU A 14 -10.33 8.26 -5.93
CA LEU A 14 -10.62 7.96 -4.52
C LEU A 14 -11.32 6.61 -4.31
N VAL A 15 -11.54 5.86 -5.39
CA VAL A 15 -12.04 4.47 -5.32
C VAL A 15 -11.05 3.48 -5.93
N ASP A 16 -10.00 3.93 -6.61
CA ASP A 16 -8.96 3.04 -7.15
C ASP A 16 -7.98 2.58 -6.06
N GLN A 17 -7.61 3.45 -5.11
CA GLN A 17 -6.68 3.10 -4.02
C GLN A 17 -7.30 2.23 -2.91
N THR A 18 -8.64 2.19 -2.80
CA THR A 18 -9.34 1.38 -1.77
C THR A 18 -10.00 0.13 -2.37
N VAL A 19 -9.94 -0.06 -3.69
CA VAL A 19 -10.53 -1.24 -4.37
C VAL A 19 -9.46 -2.13 -5.00
N SER A 20 -8.23 -1.65 -5.22
CA SER A 20 -7.07 -2.54 -5.46
C SER A 20 -6.62 -3.30 -4.20
N THR A 21 -7.07 -2.88 -3.01
CA THR A 21 -6.60 -3.34 -1.69
C THR A 21 -7.68 -4.08 -0.89
N ARG A 22 -8.62 -4.78 -1.54
CA ARG A 22 -9.24 -5.91 -0.83
C ARG A 22 -8.11 -6.89 -0.63
N GLN A 23 -7.50 -6.92 0.56
CA GLN A 23 -6.34 -7.75 0.92
C GLN A 23 -6.31 -8.96 0.01
N ALA A 24 -5.28 -9.04 -0.84
CA ALA A 24 -5.14 -10.24 -1.64
C ALA A 24 -5.16 -11.40 -0.64
N PRO A 25 -5.83 -12.54 -0.94
CA PRO A 25 -5.99 -13.62 0.02
C PRO A 25 -4.66 -14.24 0.52
N ALA A 26 -3.51 -13.71 0.10
CA ALA A 26 -2.16 -14.03 0.52
C ALA A 26 -1.27 -12.77 0.61
N ASP A 27 -1.82 -11.63 1.05
CA ASP A 27 -1.10 -10.40 1.43
C ASP A 27 -1.80 -9.88 2.70
N TYR A 28 -1.40 -10.43 3.84
CA TYR A 28 -2.14 -10.33 5.09
C TYR A 28 -2.03 -8.92 5.71
N ASP A 29 -0.90 -8.23 5.56
CA ASP A 29 -0.70 -6.88 6.07
C ASP A 29 -0.91 -5.77 5.03
N GLY A 30 -1.05 -6.13 3.75
CA GLY A 30 -1.50 -5.24 2.68
C GLY A 30 -0.39 -4.35 2.13
N ASP A 31 0.87 -4.75 2.26
CA ASP A 31 2.02 -3.99 1.78
C ASP A 31 2.36 -4.24 0.30
N SER A 32 1.56 -5.06 -0.37
CA SER A 32 1.69 -5.52 -1.76
C SER A 32 2.78 -6.59 -2.00
N ILE A 33 3.25 -7.24 -0.95
CA ILE A 33 4.10 -8.42 -1.00
C ILE A 33 3.25 -9.64 -0.66
N ASN A 34 3.51 -10.76 -1.32
CA ASN A 34 2.77 -11.98 -1.05
C ASN A 34 3.30 -12.62 0.25
N ASP A 35 2.43 -13.11 1.12
CA ASP A 35 2.78 -13.79 2.39
C ASP A 35 3.84 -14.90 2.21
N SER A 36 3.92 -15.52 1.03
CA SER A 36 4.93 -16.56 0.73
C SER A 36 6.31 -16.03 0.39
N ALA A 37 6.41 -14.76 -0.02
CA ALA A 37 7.63 -14.02 -0.34
C ALA A 37 7.97 -12.97 0.74
N ASP A 38 7.03 -12.70 1.64
CA ASP A 38 7.14 -11.77 2.75
C ASP A 38 7.79 -12.45 3.97
N THR A 39 8.85 -11.82 4.49
CA THR A 39 9.55 -12.28 5.69
C THR A 39 8.80 -11.91 6.97
N CYS A 40 7.97 -10.87 6.93
CA CYS A 40 7.13 -10.38 8.01
C CYS A 40 5.63 -10.27 7.61
N PRO A 41 4.90 -11.36 7.32
CA PRO A 41 3.51 -11.36 6.79
C PRO A 41 2.42 -10.68 7.64
N THR A 42 2.78 -10.08 8.77
CA THR A 42 1.83 -9.43 9.69
C THR A 42 2.23 -7.99 10.00
N ARG A 43 3.32 -7.50 9.40
CA ARG A 43 3.90 -6.20 9.66
C ARG A 43 4.26 -5.56 8.32
N PRO A 44 3.50 -4.56 7.88
CA PRO A 44 3.65 -4.04 6.53
C PRO A 44 5.01 -3.38 6.33
N GLU A 45 5.63 -3.65 5.18
CA GLU A 45 6.89 -3.05 4.72
C GLU A 45 6.89 -1.52 4.85
N THR A 46 8.05 -0.96 5.21
CA THR A 46 8.27 0.49 5.27
C THR A 46 9.28 0.91 4.22
N LYS A 47 8.78 1.40 3.08
CA LYS A 47 9.61 1.89 1.96
C LYS A 47 10.45 3.10 2.36
N ASN A 48 11.65 2.85 2.87
CA ASN A 48 12.58 3.83 3.41
C ASN A 48 13.95 3.79 2.69
N GLY A 49 14.10 2.94 1.68
CA GLY A 49 15.33 2.78 0.90
C GLY A 49 16.25 1.68 1.42
N PHE A 50 15.82 0.88 2.40
CA PHE A 50 16.58 -0.22 2.97
C PHE A 50 15.74 -1.47 2.99
N GLN A 51 16.20 -2.48 2.24
CA GLN A 51 15.54 -3.79 2.07
C GLN A 51 14.04 -3.74 1.74
N ASP A 52 13.57 -2.71 1.01
CA ASP A 52 12.14 -2.47 0.68
C ASP A 52 11.40 -3.59 -0.10
N ALA A 53 11.99 -4.77 -0.28
CA ALA A 53 11.44 -5.93 -0.99
C ALA A 53 11.48 -7.22 -0.16
N ASP A 54 11.90 -7.18 1.11
CA ASP A 54 11.90 -8.35 2.01
C ASP A 54 10.58 -8.50 2.79
N GLY A 55 9.74 -7.46 2.80
CA GLY A 55 8.44 -7.41 3.46
C GLY A 55 8.52 -7.08 4.94
N CYS A 56 9.70 -6.76 5.46
CA CYS A 56 9.90 -6.44 6.86
C CYS A 56 10.07 -4.93 7.10
N PRO A 57 9.36 -4.35 8.10
CA PRO A 57 9.55 -2.96 8.44
C PRO A 57 10.92 -2.78 9.07
N ASP A 58 11.80 -2.18 8.27
CA ASP A 58 13.15 -1.81 8.65
C ASP A 58 13.24 -0.34 9.05
N VAL A 59 14.35 0.00 9.70
CA VAL A 59 14.67 1.37 10.08
C VAL A 59 16.01 1.79 9.49
N VAL A 60 15.97 2.80 8.62
CA VAL A 60 17.15 3.58 8.28
C VAL A 60 17.43 4.54 9.44
N GLU A 61 18.18 4.08 10.43
CA GLU A 61 18.72 4.95 11.47
C GLU A 61 19.56 6.03 10.77
N THR A 62 18.96 7.20 10.55
CA THR A 62 19.67 8.40 10.07
C THR A 62 20.52 8.90 11.25
N THR A 63 21.52 8.13 11.64
CA THR A 63 22.49 8.53 12.65
C THR A 63 23.44 9.53 12.01
N GLY A 64 22.96 10.77 11.94
CA GLY A 64 23.69 11.95 11.51
C GLY A 64 23.13 13.25 12.08
N ALA A 65 22.26 13.18 13.09
CA ALA A 65 21.74 14.35 13.77
C ALA A 65 21.69 14.15 15.29
N SER A 66 22.87 14.07 15.91
CA SER A 66 23.30 14.86 17.08
C SER A 66 24.58 14.30 17.66
#